data_AF-A0A5D6YGG2-F1
#
_entry.id   AF-A0A5D6YGG2-F1
#
_cell.length_a   1.000
_cell.length_b   1.000
_cell.length_c   1.000
_cell.angle_alpha   90.00
_cell.angle_beta   90.00
_cell.angle_gamma   90.00
#
_symmetry.space_group_name_H-M   'P 1'
#
loop_
_entity.id
_entity.type
_entity.pdbx_description
1 polymer ?
#
loop_
_entity_poly.entity_id
_entity_poly.type
_entity_poly.pdbx_seq_one_letter_code
_entity_poly.pdbx_strand_id
1 'polypeptide(L)'
;MDTKDARRGGARRKDEALADAADATGAPDVTALSSEALHALHAHATLVAKRESDSDGGAADEDEDEDADDDDPARLMAIADDDGSFVQCAGMEPAYESWEDFHRAMDEYCLATHQPMRLRTSDSAKAVNGRAAKRNSLKEPIDESVGFVKKLYLCTHGVKAKPRGKGKRPRQHYRYMGCPAMIRACISERKPGEGTGKNKYVVRVVAQINKHNHRLSEHLFKSYSESRVVIDDELVVPGAQRVKDEVPTSPTAASATDGAEHQLSSQGLDDHALKSAAMFPVPALDLMGASRLKLRVGWIGTGIMGNSMCGHLLSHGYDVTVYNRSRDKCDALREKGAVVVDSPADVARFSDIVFVIVGYPSDVRAVILDSDTGVLSRMKVGGVIVDMTTSEPSLAKEIYEAAKAKGVSTLDAPVSGGDVGARQATLSIMVGGDADAVQSTMPLFNVMGKNIRHMGGAGAGQHTKMVNQILISTNMIGVVEGLLYAKKAGLDLDEAIHAVSAGAAGSWSISNMGPRIAKRNFDPGFFVEHFLKDMGIALKEAQRMNLSLPGLALANQLYVAVKAQGHGRLGTQALMLGLEQLNGITSEKPKDVENV
;
A
#
# COMPACT_ATOMS: atom_id res chain seq x y z
N MET A 1 -26.82 5.16 89.04
CA MET A 1 -27.48 4.27 88.08
C MET A 1 -26.74 4.40 86.74
N ASP A 2 -25.50 3.92 86.57
CA ASP A 2 -24.87 2.60 86.86
C ASP A 2 -24.96 1.66 85.64
N THR A 3 -23.90 1.04 85.12
CA THR A 3 -22.45 1.00 85.46
C THR A 3 -21.59 1.22 84.17
N LYS A 4 -20.25 1.44 84.09
CA LYS A 4 -19.04 1.01 84.85
C LYS A 4 -18.80 -0.52 84.84
N ASP A 5 -17.61 -1.13 85.03
CA ASP A 5 -16.15 -0.81 84.96
C ASP A 5 -15.50 -2.19 84.54
N ALA A 6 -14.28 -2.41 84.03
CA ALA A 6 -13.10 -1.58 83.78
C ALA A 6 -11.94 -2.36 83.09
N ARG A 7 -10.95 -1.65 82.49
CA ARG A 7 -9.47 -1.95 82.58
C ARG A 7 -8.96 -3.24 81.87
N ARG A 8 -7.65 -3.53 81.68
CA ARG A 8 -6.35 -2.78 81.70
C ARG A 8 -5.23 -3.60 81.01
N GLY A 9 -4.18 -2.92 80.53
CA GLY A 9 -2.79 -3.44 80.54
C GLY A 9 -2.11 -3.63 79.17
N GLY A 10 -0.82 -3.33 78.96
CA GLY A 10 0.08 -2.48 79.79
C GLY A 10 1.56 -2.87 79.87
N ALA A 11 2.36 -2.62 78.83
CA ALA A 11 3.84 -2.57 78.86
C ALA A 11 4.32 -1.62 77.73
N ARG A 12 5.10 -0.53 77.88
CA ARG A 12 5.90 0.15 78.94
C ARG A 12 7.43 -0.06 78.80
N ARG A 13 8.18 1.07 78.74
CA ARG A 13 9.66 1.25 78.57
C ARG A 13 10.14 1.14 77.12
N LYS A 14 11.09 1.95 76.62
CA LYS A 14 11.80 3.20 77.05
C LYS A 14 12.24 3.89 75.73
N ASP A 15 12.22 5.20 75.49
CA ASP A 15 12.69 6.40 76.23
C ASP A 15 14.22 6.61 76.24
N GLU A 16 14.63 7.87 75.96
CA GLU A 16 15.99 8.46 75.93
C GLU A 16 16.90 8.01 74.74
N ALA A 17 17.23 8.88 73.77
CA ALA A 17 18.18 10.03 73.78
C ALA A 17 19.65 9.59 73.52
N LEU A 18 20.54 10.36 72.87
CA LEU A 18 20.62 11.81 72.62
C LEU A 18 21.17 12.10 71.20
N ALA A 19 21.60 13.33 70.92
CA ALA A 19 22.01 13.80 69.58
C ALA A 19 23.55 13.95 69.40
N ASP A 20 23.91 14.23 68.14
CA ASP A 20 25.07 15.01 67.66
C ASP A 20 26.40 14.32 67.24
N ALA A 21 27.15 15.07 66.42
CA ALA A 21 28.54 14.89 65.95
C ALA A 21 28.87 13.82 64.86
N ALA A 22 28.66 14.23 63.60
CA ALA A 22 29.69 14.34 62.54
C ALA A 22 30.33 13.12 61.82
N ASP A 23 30.38 13.27 60.50
CA ASP A 23 31.41 12.88 59.51
C ASP A 23 31.81 11.40 59.32
N ALA A 24 31.26 10.79 58.27
CA ALA A 24 31.93 9.76 57.47
C ALA A 24 31.38 9.80 56.03
N THR A 25 32.23 10.18 55.06
CA THR A 25 31.87 10.23 53.63
C THR A 25 31.83 8.83 53.01
N GLY A 26 30.94 8.61 52.03
CA GLY A 26 30.70 7.27 51.47
C GLY A 26 29.83 7.24 50.21
N ALA A 27 30.12 8.09 49.22
CA ALA A 27 29.48 7.99 47.91
C ALA A 27 30.07 6.84 47.09
N PRO A 28 29.27 6.04 46.37
CA PRO A 28 29.79 5.07 45.41
C PRO A 28 30.39 5.81 44.19
N ASP A 29 31.61 5.43 43.82
CA ASP A 29 32.37 5.98 42.70
C ASP A 29 31.67 5.71 41.35
N VAL A 30 31.74 6.68 40.43
CA VAL A 30 31.11 6.64 39.10
C VAL A 30 32.17 6.80 37.98
N THR A 31 33.36 6.25 38.17
CA THR A 31 34.50 6.40 37.22
C THR A 31 35.04 5.08 36.64
N ALA A 32 34.20 4.30 35.93
CA ALA A 32 34.66 3.11 35.18
C ALA A 32 33.83 2.76 33.92
N LEU A 33 33.64 3.70 32.99
CA LEU A 33 33.23 3.36 31.61
C LEU A 33 34.47 3.06 30.76
N SER A 34 34.46 1.95 30.02
CA SER A 34 35.58 1.56 29.16
C SER A 34 35.73 2.50 27.95
N SER A 35 36.96 2.61 27.44
CA SER A 35 37.33 3.49 26.32
C SER A 35 36.66 3.16 24.99
N GLU A 36 36.01 1.99 24.90
CA GLU A 36 35.20 1.56 23.76
C GLU A 36 33.82 2.27 23.73
N ALA A 37 33.28 2.66 24.89
CA ALA A 37 31.99 3.36 24.98
C ALA A 37 32.07 4.82 24.48
N LEU A 38 33.17 5.53 24.73
CA LEU A 38 33.33 6.91 24.28
C LEU A 38 33.49 7.05 22.75
N HIS A 39 34.08 6.07 22.07
CA HIS A 39 34.22 6.09 20.61
C HIS A 39 32.86 5.98 19.89
N ALA A 40 31.91 5.22 20.44
CA ALA A 40 30.56 5.10 19.87
C ALA A 40 29.75 6.41 19.98
N LEU A 41 29.93 7.18 21.06
CA LEU A 41 29.21 8.43 21.30
C LEU A 41 29.73 9.61 20.46
N HIS A 42 31.04 9.69 20.21
CA HIS A 42 31.60 10.79 19.41
C HIS A 42 31.21 10.71 17.92
N ALA A 43 30.96 9.51 17.39
CA ALA A 43 30.54 9.30 16.00
C ALA A 43 29.11 9.78 15.69
N HIS A 44 28.25 9.92 16.71
CA HIS A 44 26.83 10.23 16.52
C HIS A 44 26.48 11.71 16.70
N ALA A 45 27.35 12.52 17.28
CA ALA A 45 27.14 13.96 17.51
C ALA A 45 27.30 14.80 16.22
N THR A 46 28.19 14.40 15.31
CA THR A 46 28.59 15.17 14.12
C THR A 46 27.55 15.12 12.97
N LEU A 47 26.49 14.32 13.10
CA LEU A 47 25.50 14.09 12.04
C LEU A 47 24.16 14.84 12.23
N VAL A 48 24.01 15.63 13.29
CA VAL A 48 22.77 16.38 13.58
C VAL A 48 22.94 17.90 13.38
N ALA A 49 24.16 18.43 13.47
CA ALA A 49 24.45 19.87 13.43
C ALA A 49 24.67 20.44 12.00
N LYS A 50 23.89 20.01 11.00
CA LYS A 50 23.93 20.61 9.64
C LYS A 50 22.60 20.50 8.85
N ARG A 51 21.51 20.96 9.46
CA ARG A 51 20.21 21.22 8.79
C ARG A 51 19.51 22.43 9.40
N GLU A 52 19.92 23.61 8.96
CA GLU A 52 19.25 24.92 8.90
C GLU A 52 20.34 25.99 8.75
N SER A 53 20.02 27.14 8.13
CA SER A 53 20.98 28.01 7.40
C SER A 53 21.56 27.34 6.14
N ASP A 54 21.63 27.98 4.96
CA ASP A 54 21.15 29.32 4.57
C ASP A 54 20.58 29.36 3.13
N SER A 55 19.95 30.49 2.81
CA SER A 55 19.42 30.82 1.48
C SER A 55 20.42 31.59 0.62
N ASP A 56 20.50 31.19 -0.66
CA ASP A 56 21.02 31.97 -1.80
C ASP A 56 22.53 32.31 -1.80
N GLY A 57 23.07 32.60 -2.99
CA GLY A 57 24.49 32.87 -3.22
C GLY A 57 25.24 31.67 -3.80
N GLY A 58 25.58 31.73 -5.09
CA GLY A 58 26.35 30.69 -5.78
C GLY A 58 27.84 31.01 -5.91
N ALA A 59 28.66 29.97 -5.83
CA ALA A 59 30.00 29.90 -6.39
C ALA A 59 30.20 28.48 -6.94
N ALA A 60 31.12 28.31 -7.91
CA ALA A 60 31.41 27.00 -8.49
C ALA A 60 32.48 26.26 -7.67
N ASP A 61 32.36 24.94 -7.64
CA ASP A 61 33.48 24.00 -7.61
C ASP A 61 33.10 22.81 -8.52
N GLU A 62 34.10 22.14 -9.08
CA GLU A 62 33.94 21.20 -10.20
C GLU A 62 34.02 19.74 -9.72
N ASP A 63 32.88 19.05 -9.68
CA ASP A 63 32.81 17.58 -9.63
C ASP A 63 32.31 17.06 -10.99
N GLU A 64 33.06 16.16 -11.62
CA GLU A 64 32.75 15.65 -12.96
C GLU A 64 31.67 14.55 -12.94
N ASP A 65 30.48 14.84 -13.50
CA ASP A 65 29.37 13.90 -13.72
C ASP A 65 29.79 12.75 -14.69
N GLU A 66 30.51 11.71 -14.22
CA GLU A 66 30.69 10.43 -14.95
C GLU A 66 29.39 9.58 -15.03
N ASP A 67 28.24 10.24 -15.12
CA ASP A 67 26.91 9.60 -15.20
C ASP A 67 26.52 9.43 -16.69
N ALA A 68 27.28 8.57 -17.38
CA ALA A 68 27.14 8.24 -18.79
C ALA A 68 27.07 6.71 -19.06
N ASP A 69 26.19 6.33 -19.99
CA ASP A 69 26.17 5.05 -20.71
C ASP A 69 26.08 3.73 -19.90
N ASP A 70 25.04 3.62 -19.05
CA ASP A 70 24.49 2.32 -18.60
C ASP A 70 23.17 1.91 -19.32
N ASP A 71 22.82 2.60 -20.41
CA ASP A 71 21.65 2.31 -21.27
C ASP A 71 22.05 1.51 -22.55
N ASP A 72 23.28 0.97 -22.59
CA ASP A 72 23.86 0.23 -23.72
C ASP A 72 23.42 -1.24 -23.77
N PRO A 73 22.69 -1.69 -24.82
CA PRO A 73 22.30 -3.08 -24.96
C PRO A 73 23.49 -4.03 -25.25
N ALA A 74 24.66 -3.56 -25.68
CA ALA A 74 25.82 -4.42 -25.94
C ALA A 74 26.47 -4.99 -24.66
N ARG A 75 26.10 -4.49 -23.47
CA ARG A 75 26.44 -5.10 -22.18
C ARG A 75 25.52 -6.27 -21.79
N LEU A 76 24.38 -6.47 -22.47
CA LEU A 76 23.67 -7.76 -22.43
C LEU A 76 24.51 -8.79 -23.19
N MET A 77 24.61 -10.02 -22.65
CA MET A 77 25.61 -11.00 -23.11
C MET A 77 25.52 -11.24 -24.63
N ALA A 78 26.65 -11.07 -25.32
CA ALA A 78 26.79 -11.42 -26.73
C ALA A 78 26.32 -12.87 -26.96
N ILE A 79 25.38 -13.03 -27.88
CA ILE A 79 24.75 -14.31 -28.20
C ILE A 79 25.70 -15.06 -29.13
N ALA A 80 26.09 -16.29 -28.74
CA ALA A 80 26.69 -17.24 -29.67
C ALA A 80 25.57 -17.91 -30.47
N ASP A 81 25.76 -18.06 -31.78
CA ASP A 81 24.67 -18.44 -32.70
C ASP A 81 24.43 -19.96 -32.84
N ASP A 82 25.10 -20.80 -32.04
CA ASP A 82 25.04 -22.28 -32.14
C ASP A 82 24.74 -23.00 -30.80
N ASP A 83 23.98 -22.33 -29.93
CA ASP A 83 23.49 -22.90 -28.66
C ASP A 83 21.98 -23.21 -28.77
N GLY A 84 21.61 -24.45 -29.12
CA GLY A 84 20.23 -24.94 -29.32
C GLY A 84 19.35 -25.03 -28.06
N SER A 85 19.38 -24.00 -27.21
CA SER A 85 18.75 -23.93 -25.88
C SER A 85 17.83 -22.72 -25.67
N PHE A 86 17.72 -21.83 -26.66
CA PHE A 86 16.88 -20.63 -26.60
C PHE A 86 15.54 -20.83 -27.32
N VAL A 87 14.46 -20.27 -26.76
CA VAL A 87 13.15 -20.19 -27.44
C VAL A 87 13.10 -18.89 -28.24
N GLN A 88 12.92 -19.00 -29.56
CA GLN A 88 12.82 -17.88 -30.49
C GLN A 88 11.35 -17.52 -30.72
N CYS A 89 10.97 -16.26 -30.47
CA CYS A 89 9.65 -15.72 -30.80
C CYS A 89 9.69 -14.87 -32.09
N ALA A 90 8.52 -14.49 -32.59
CA ALA A 90 8.36 -13.58 -33.73
C ALA A 90 8.94 -12.18 -33.43
N GLY A 91 9.07 -11.35 -34.47
CA GLY A 91 9.26 -9.90 -34.31
C GLY A 91 7.93 -9.20 -34.01
N MET A 92 7.99 -7.99 -33.47
CA MET A 92 6.91 -7.00 -33.60
C MET A 92 7.07 -6.20 -34.90
N GLU A 93 6.00 -5.54 -35.34
CA GLU A 93 6.08 -4.59 -36.45
C GLU A 93 7.03 -3.42 -36.11
N PRO A 94 7.77 -2.87 -37.08
CA PRO A 94 8.83 -1.91 -36.79
C PRO A 94 8.32 -0.50 -36.48
N ALA A 95 7.06 -0.18 -36.80
CA ALA A 95 6.49 1.17 -36.64
C ALA A 95 4.97 1.14 -36.39
N TYR A 96 4.50 2.14 -35.64
CA TYR A 96 3.11 2.32 -35.21
C TYR A 96 2.71 3.81 -35.26
N GLU A 97 1.46 4.09 -35.61
CA GLU A 97 0.92 5.46 -35.76
C GLU A 97 0.79 6.23 -34.43
N SER A 98 0.77 5.53 -33.29
CA SER A 98 0.68 6.11 -31.95
C SER A 98 1.27 5.18 -30.87
N TRP A 99 1.36 5.69 -29.64
CA TRP A 99 1.66 4.86 -28.48
C TRP A 99 0.51 3.88 -28.13
N GLU A 100 -0.75 4.22 -28.42
CA GLU A 100 -1.89 3.30 -28.25
C GLU A 100 -1.78 2.09 -29.17
N ASP A 101 -1.41 2.32 -30.43
CA ASP A 101 -1.22 1.27 -31.43
C ASP A 101 -0.03 0.37 -31.10
N PHE A 102 1.09 0.96 -30.67
CA PHE A 102 2.22 0.19 -30.15
C PHE A 102 1.84 -0.61 -28.90
N HIS A 103 1.12 -0.02 -27.94
CA HIS A 103 0.68 -0.77 -26.75
C HIS A 103 -0.21 -1.93 -27.15
N ARG A 104 -1.25 -1.71 -27.97
CA ARG A 104 -2.17 -2.76 -28.43
C ARG A 104 -1.45 -3.91 -29.14
N ALA A 105 -0.45 -3.61 -29.97
CA ALA A 105 0.35 -4.63 -30.65
C ALA A 105 1.34 -5.35 -29.73
N MET A 106 1.96 -4.66 -28.77
CA MET A 106 2.78 -5.26 -27.70
C MET A 106 1.92 -6.25 -26.88
N ASP A 107 0.70 -5.85 -26.57
CA ASP A 107 -0.35 -6.59 -25.89
C ASP A 107 -0.75 -7.88 -26.64
N GLU A 108 -0.93 -7.80 -27.96
CA GLU A 108 -1.23 -8.93 -28.86
C GLU A 108 -0.03 -9.87 -29.01
N TYR A 109 1.17 -9.32 -29.17
CA TYR A 109 2.43 -10.06 -29.15
C TYR A 109 2.61 -10.83 -27.83
N CYS A 110 2.35 -10.20 -26.68
CA CYS A 110 2.44 -10.84 -25.36
C CYS A 110 1.43 -11.99 -25.21
N LEU A 111 0.18 -11.84 -25.70
CA LEU A 111 -0.78 -12.95 -25.74
C LEU A 111 -0.28 -14.10 -26.64
N ALA A 112 0.03 -13.80 -27.91
CA ALA A 112 0.36 -14.80 -28.92
C ALA A 112 1.65 -15.59 -28.62
N THR A 113 2.56 -15.01 -27.84
CA THR A 113 3.84 -15.62 -27.45
C THR A 113 3.89 -16.08 -25.99
N HIS A 114 2.84 -15.82 -25.20
CA HIS A 114 2.80 -16.06 -23.75
C HIS A 114 3.97 -15.41 -22.98
N GLN A 115 4.38 -14.21 -23.39
CA GLN A 115 5.47 -13.43 -22.78
C GLN A 115 4.94 -12.37 -21.80
N PRO A 116 5.14 -12.52 -20.47
CA PRO A 116 4.94 -11.40 -19.55
C PRO A 116 6.15 -10.46 -19.62
N MET A 117 5.92 -9.24 -20.10
CA MET A 117 6.95 -8.20 -20.22
C MET A 117 6.57 -6.96 -19.41
N ARG A 118 7.46 -6.50 -18.53
CA ARG A 118 7.28 -5.31 -17.70
C ARG A 118 7.97 -4.10 -18.31
N LEU A 119 7.38 -2.92 -18.15
CA LEU A 119 8.06 -1.65 -18.41
C LEU A 119 9.21 -1.48 -17.39
N ARG A 120 10.43 -1.27 -17.88
CA ARG A 120 11.65 -1.10 -17.07
C ARG A 120 12.06 0.37 -16.93
N THR A 121 12.03 1.12 -18.04
CA THR A 121 12.26 2.57 -18.06
C THR A 121 11.34 3.23 -19.08
N SER A 122 10.95 4.47 -18.80
CA SER A 122 10.20 5.33 -19.72
C SER A 122 10.62 6.78 -19.51
N ASP A 123 10.77 7.52 -20.60
CA ASP A 123 11.07 8.95 -20.57
C ASP A 123 9.94 9.71 -21.27
N SER A 124 9.39 10.73 -20.60
CA SER A 124 8.45 11.67 -21.19
C SER A 124 9.18 12.82 -21.89
N ALA A 125 8.55 13.43 -22.89
CA ALA A 125 9.09 14.61 -23.58
C ALA A 125 9.43 15.72 -22.56
N LYS A 126 8.54 15.95 -21.61
CA LYS A 126 8.73 16.85 -20.46
C LYS A 126 9.97 16.53 -19.62
N ALA A 127 10.22 15.26 -19.33
CA ALA A 127 11.41 14.84 -18.57
C ALA A 127 12.71 15.03 -19.38
N VAL A 128 12.67 14.75 -20.69
CA VAL A 128 13.81 15.00 -21.59
C VAL A 128 14.10 16.50 -21.71
N ASN A 129 13.07 17.32 -21.96
CA ASN A 129 13.16 18.79 -22.02
C ASN A 129 13.74 19.37 -20.73
N GLY A 130 13.22 18.95 -19.57
CA GLY A 130 13.71 19.42 -18.27
C GLY A 130 15.18 19.09 -18.00
N ARG A 131 15.69 17.96 -18.52
CA ARG A 131 17.12 17.62 -18.44
C ARG A 131 17.95 18.36 -19.48
N ALA A 132 17.43 18.56 -20.70
CA ALA A 132 18.10 19.33 -21.76
C ALA A 132 18.30 20.80 -21.36
N ALA A 133 17.27 21.43 -20.77
CA ALA A 133 17.35 22.80 -20.23
C ALA A 133 18.38 22.92 -19.09
N LYS A 134 18.40 21.97 -18.14
CA LYS A 134 19.38 21.94 -17.05
C LYS A 134 20.83 21.76 -17.54
N ARG A 135 21.03 20.97 -18.59
CA ARG A 135 22.36 20.78 -19.24
C ARG A 135 22.64 21.81 -20.36
N ASN A 136 21.93 22.94 -20.36
CA ASN A 136 22.05 24.06 -21.31
C ASN A 136 22.18 23.63 -22.79
N SER A 137 21.40 22.62 -23.19
CA SER A 137 21.58 21.94 -24.47
C SER A 137 21.00 22.74 -25.64
N LEU A 138 21.77 22.90 -26.71
CA LEU A 138 21.36 23.56 -27.97
C LEU A 138 20.37 22.74 -28.82
N LYS A 139 19.76 21.68 -28.28
CA LYS A 139 18.74 20.89 -28.97
C LYS A 139 17.36 21.51 -28.75
N GLU A 140 16.58 21.61 -29.82
CA GLU A 140 15.20 22.10 -29.74
C GLU A 140 14.35 21.25 -28.77
N PRO A 141 13.46 21.86 -27.97
CA PRO A 141 12.57 21.12 -27.09
C PRO A 141 11.67 20.17 -27.87
N ILE A 142 11.50 18.96 -27.34
CA ILE A 142 10.55 17.98 -27.89
C ILE A 142 9.13 18.45 -27.54
N ASP A 143 8.24 18.45 -28.52
CA ASP A 143 6.81 18.75 -28.34
C ASP A 143 6.22 17.86 -27.22
N GLU A 144 5.75 18.47 -26.12
CA GLU A 144 5.23 17.71 -24.98
C GLU A 144 3.92 16.98 -25.27
N SER A 145 3.20 17.32 -26.34
CA SER A 145 1.98 16.62 -26.75
C SER A 145 2.21 15.16 -27.16
N VAL A 146 3.45 14.78 -27.49
CA VAL A 146 3.79 13.39 -27.83
C VAL A 146 3.83 12.44 -26.62
N GLY A 147 3.81 12.99 -25.40
CA GLY A 147 3.84 12.24 -24.15
C GLY A 147 5.19 11.56 -23.88
N PHE A 148 5.43 10.40 -24.48
CA PHE A 148 6.62 9.56 -24.25
C PHE A 148 7.60 9.56 -25.43
N VAL A 149 8.89 9.65 -25.14
CA VAL A 149 9.99 9.68 -26.12
C VAL A 149 10.65 8.30 -26.27
N LYS A 150 10.88 7.58 -25.17
CA LYS A 150 11.34 6.18 -25.18
C LYS A 150 10.66 5.34 -24.10
N LYS A 151 10.48 4.05 -24.37
CA LYS A 151 10.09 3.00 -23.41
C LYS A 151 10.93 1.74 -23.64
N LEU A 152 11.33 1.08 -22.56
CA LEU A 152 12.03 -0.21 -22.57
C LEU A 152 11.23 -1.24 -21.77
N TYR A 153 10.87 -2.35 -22.42
CA TYR A 153 10.18 -3.48 -21.83
C TYR A 153 11.15 -4.67 -21.70
N LEU A 154 11.09 -5.40 -20.59
CA LEU A 154 11.90 -6.60 -20.32
C LEU A 154 10.99 -7.77 -19.91
N CYS A 155 11.33 -9.00 -20.31
CA CYS A 155 10.68 -10.21 -19.78
C CYS A 155 10.82 -10.29 -18.25
N THR A 156 9.78 -10.78 -17.55
CA THR A 156 9.78 -10.91 -16.07
C THR A 156 10.41 -12.20 -15.54
N HIS A 157 10.69 -13.17 -16.41
CA HIS A 157 11.34 -14.44 -16.05
C HIS A 157 12.86 -14.32 -15.92
N GLY A 158 13.48 -15.28 -15.23
CA GLY A 158 14.93 -15.49 -15.26
C GLY A 158 15.37 -16.86 -14.75
N VAL A 159 16.66 -17.15 -14.91
CA VAL A 159 17.27 -18.48 -14.70
C VAL A 159 18.34 -18.43 -13.61
N LYS A 160 18.44 -19.51 -12.82
CA LYS A 160 19.51 -19.71 -11.82
C LYS A 160 20.80 -20.23 -12.49
N ALA A 161 21.82 -19.40 -12.61
CA ALA A 161 23.13 -19.81 -13.16
C ALA A 161 24.15 -20.15 -12.05
N LYS A 162 24.94 -21.21 -12.23
CA LYS A 162 26.12 -21.49 -11.37
C LYS A 162 27.22 -20.46 -11.64
N PRO A 163 27.93 -19.95 -10.61
CA PRO A 163 28.91 -18.87 -10.77
C PRO A 163 30.17 -19.32 -11.55
N ARG A 164 30.59 -18.50 -12.53
CA ARG A 164 31.91 -18.64 -13.20
C ARG A 164 33.04 -18.16 -12.27
N GLY A 165 33.52 -19.03 -11.38
CA GLY A 165 34.73 -18.75 -10.59
C GLY A 165 35.07 -19.81 -9.54
N LYS A 166 36.36 -20.02 -9.25
CA LYS A 166 36.86 -20.96 -8.22
C LYS A 166 36.76 -20.41 -6.78
N GLY A 167 35.97 -19.37 -6.54
CA GLY A 167 35.91 -18.64 -5.27
C GLY A 167 35.04 -19.35 -4.21
N LYS A 168 35.66 -19.86 -3.13
CA LYS A 168 34.93 -20.43 -1.99
C LYS A 168 34.27 -19.33 -1.14
N ARG A 169 33.02 -18.97 -1.43
CA ARG A 169 32.11 -18.26 -0.50
C ARG A 169 30.85 -19.11 -0.27
N PRO A 170 30.60 -19.65 0.95
CA PRO A 170 29.71 -20.80 1.14
C PRO A 170 28.19 -20.51 1.18
N ARG A 171 27.73 -19.38 0.60
CA ARG A 171 26.30 -18.96 0.67
C ARG A 171 25.73 -18.33 -0.62
N GLN A 172 26.40 -18.45 -1.76
CA GLN A 172 25.87 -18.02 -3.07
C GLN A 172 26.01 -19.14 -4.11
N HIS A 173 25.07 -20.10 -4.10
CA HIS A 173 25.12 -21.25 -5.02
C HIS A 173 24.56 -20.99 -6.41
N TYR A 174 23.75 -19.93 -6.58
CA TYR A 174 23.24 -19.48 -7.87
C TYR A 174 23.21 -17.95 -7.94
N ARG A 175 23.48 -17.38 -9.12
CA ARG A 175 23.20 -15.98 -9.45
C ARG A 175 21.94 -15.95 -10.34
N TYR A 176 20.99 -15.07 -10.02
CA TYR A 176 19.86 -14.80 -10.90
C TYR A 176 20.36 -14.10 -12.17
N MET A 177 20.06 -14.69 -13.33
CA MET A 177 20.24 -14.09 -14.65
C MET A 177 18.85 -13.86 -15.23
N GLY A 178 18.45 -12.61 -15.43
CA GLY A 178 17.18 -12.30 -16.09
C GLY A 178 17.13 -12.85 -17.52
N CYS A 179 15.93 -13.07 -18.04
CA CYS A 179 15.75 -13.34 -19.46
C CYS A 179 16.27 -12.15 -20.30
N PRO A 180 17.07 -12.38 -21.36
CA PRO A 180 17.60 -11.32 -22.19
C PRO A 180 16.56 -10.68 -23.12
N ALA A 181 15.36 -11.27 -23.22
CA ALA A 181 14.30 -10.77 -24.09
C ALA A 181 13.79 -9.39 -23.66
N MET A 182 13.80 -8.45 -24.62
CA MET A 182 13.51 -7.03 -24.42
C MET A 182 12.95 -6.37 -25.68
N ILE A 183 12.14 -5.32 -25.50
CA ILE A 183 11.62 -4.48 -26.59
C ILE A 183 11.84 -3.01 -26.20
N ARG A 184 12.59 -2.28 -27.02
CA ARG A 184 12.85 -0.83 -26.87
C ARG A 184 12.11 -0.11 -27.99
N ALA A 185 11.17 0.75 -27.62
CA ALA A 185 10.41 1.58 -28.53
C ALA A 185 10.72 3.07 -28.29
N CYS A 186 10.88 3.83 -29.37
CA CYS A 186 11.15 5.27 -29.34
C CYS A 186 10.24 6.01 -30.31
N ILE A 187 9.90 7.26 -30.00
CA ILE A 187 9.20 8.12 -30.95
C ILE A 187 10.18 8.75 -31.96
N SER A 188 9.70 9.01 -33.16
CA SER A 188 10.46 9.63 -34.25
C SER A 188 9.53 10.40 -35.18
N GLU A 189 10.06 11.33 -35.97
CA GLU A 189 9.27 11.95 -37.04
C GLU A 189 9.05 10.96 -38.20
N ARG A 190 7.91 11.08 -38.88
CA ARG A 190 7.58 10.30 -40.07
C ARG A 190 8.54 10.67 -41.20
N LYS A 191 9.08 9.69 -41.91
CA LYS A 191 9.99 9.95 -43.03
C LYS A 191 9.20 10.37 -44.29
N PRO A 192 9.76 11.23 -45.16
CA PRO A 192 9.14 11.54 -46.46
C PRO A 192 8.88 10.26 -47.27
N GLY A 193 7.63 10.06 -47.69
CA GLY A 193 7.17 8.87 -48.42
C GLY A 193 6.55 7.75 -47.56
N GLU A 194 6.56 7.87 -46.22
CA GLU A 194 6.17 6.79 -45.29
C GLU A 194 4.68 6.79 -44.92
N GLY A 195 3.83 6.52 -45.92
CA GLY A 195 2.40 6.25 -45.75
C GLY A 195 1.50 7.48 -45.49
N THR A 196 0.18 7.28 -45.58
CA THR A 196 -0.85 8.34 -45.48
C THR A 196 -1.35 8.58 -44.05
N GLY A 197 -0.48 8.42 -43.06
CA GLY A 197 -0.81 8.64 -41.65
C GLY A 197 -0.96 10.12 -41.32
N LYS A 198 -1.90 10.47 -40.42
CA LYS A 198 -2.21 11.87 -40.05
C LYS A 198 -1.22 12.46 -39.04
N ASN A 199 -0.49 11.62 -38.31
CA ASN A 199 0.39 12.04 -37.23
C ASN A 199 1.79 12.40 -37.76
N LYS A 200 2.33 13.55 -37.31
CA LYS A 200 3.71 14.00 -37.56
C LYS A 200 4.75 13.01 -37.02
N TYR A 201 4.44 12.42 -35.88
CA TYR A 201 5.28 11.47 -35.16
C TYR A 201 4.77 10.03 -35.29
N VAL A 202 5.69 9.07 -35.24
CA VAL A 202 5.42 7.62 -35.22
C VAL A 202 6.29 6.95 -34.16
N VAL A 203 5.76 5.91 -33.52
CA VAL A 203 6.48 5.08 -32.55
C VAL A 203 7.17 3.96 -33.31
N ARG A 204 8.47 3.74 -33.09
CA ARG A 204 9.24 2.67 -33.73
C ARG A 204 9.85 1.73 -32.72
N VAL A 205 9.88 0.44 -33.04
CA VAL A 205 10.71 -0.54 -32.34
C VAL A 205 12.15 -0.35 -32.80
N VAL A 206 13.01 0.18 -31.93
CA VAL A 206 14.41 0.50 -32.25
C VAL A 206 15.38 -0.62 -31.85
N ALA A 207 14.97 -1.52 -30.95
CA ALA A 207 15.67 -2.77 -30.67
C ALA A 207 14.68 -3.80 -30.10
N GLN A 208 14.78 -5.05 -30.56
CA GLN A 208 14.06 -6.19 -29.99
C GLN A 208 15.03 -7.36 -29.83
N ILE A 209 15.04 -7.96 -28.64
CA ILE A 209 15.60 -9.29 -28.39
C ILE A 209 14.41 -10.20 -28.09
N ASN A 210 14.16 -11.16 -28.98
CA ASN A 210 13.06 -12.13 -28.92
C ASN A 210 13.54 -13.59 -28.75
N LYS A 211 14.81 -13.76 -28.34
CA LYS A 211 15.39 -15.03 -27.86
C LYS A 211 15.23 -15.11 -26.33
N HIS A 212 14.61 -16.18 -25.83
CA HIS A 212 14.40 -16.45 -24.40
C HIS A 212 15.28 -17.60 -23.93
N ASN A 213 15.86 -17.48 -22.73
CA ASN A 213 16.67 -18.53 -22.08
C ASN A 213 15.84 -19.48 -21.18
N HIS A 214 14.52 -19.46 -21.33
CA HIS A 214 13.56 -20.25 -20.56
C HIS A 214 12.40 -20.69 -21.46
N ARG A 215 11.66 -21.71 -21.04
CA ARG A 215 10.39 -22.09 -21.71
C ARG A 215 9.32 -21.03 -21.47
N LEU A 216 8.47 -20.82 -22.48
CA LEU A 216 7.26 -20.01 -22.40
C LEU A 216 6.06 -20.93 -22.13
N SER A 217 5.08 -20.47 -21.36
CA SER A 217 3.95 -21.29 -20.89
C SER A 217 2.69 -20.46 -20.73
N GLU A 218 1.65 -20.81 -21.49
CA GLU A 218 0.32 -20.19 -21.41
C GLU A 218 -0.25 -20.23 -19.98
N HIS A 219 -0.09 -21.36 -19.29
CA HIS A 219 -0.59 -21.54 -17.92
C HIS A 219 0.05 -20.53 -16.95
N LEU A 220 1.37 -20.32 -17.05
CA LEU A 220 2.10 -19.40 -16.19
C LEU A 220 1.84 -17.93 -16.57
N PHE A 221 1.79 -17.64 -17.87
CA PHE A 221 1.38 -16.34 -18.40
C PHE A 221 -0.01 -15.92 -17.89
N LYS A 222 -0.96 -16.86 -17.80
CA LYS A 222 -2.30 -16.65 -17.22
C LYS A 222 -2.33 -16.63 -15.68
N SER A 223 -1.24 -17.00 -15.01
CA SER A 223 -1.19 -17.15 -13.53
C SER A 223 -0.35 -16.09 -12.82
N TYR A 224 0.56 -15.40 -13.51
CA TYR A 224 1.41 -14.36 -12.93
C TYR A 224 0.96 -12.96 -13.34
N SER A 225 0.81 -12.07 -12.35
CA SER A 225 0.65 -10.63 -12.59
C SER A 225 1.97 -9.95 -12.93
N GLU A 226 1.88 -8.87 -13.71
CA GLU A 226 2.97 -8.18 -14.43
C GLU A 226 4.16 -7.71 -13.55
N SER A 227 4.00 -7.66 -12.23
CA SER A 227 4.97 -7.07 -11.29
C SER A 227 6.02 -8.03 -10.75
N ARG A 228 5.80 -9.36 -10.79
CA ARG A 228 6.66 -10.33 -10.08
C ARG A 228 7.76 -10.93 -10.97
N VAL A 229 8.96 -11.08 -10.38
CA VAL A 229 10.05 -11.85 -11.00
C VAL A 229 9.75 -13.33 -10.85
N VAL A 230 9.60 -14.04 -11.97
CA VAL A 230 9.30 -15.48 -11.98
C VAL A 230 10.61 -16.26 -11.96
N ILE A 231 10.82 -17.05 -10.89
CA ILE A 231 11.95 -17.96 -10.72
C ILE A 231 11.38 -19.37 -10.60
N ASP A 232 11.42 -20.11 -11.70
CA ASP A 232 10.98 -21.49 -11.80
C ASP A 232 12.14 -22.34 -12.35
N ASP A 233 12.51 -23.40 -11.63
CA ASP A 233 13.61 -24.28 -12.02
C ASP A 233 13.16 -25.36 -13.04
N GLU A 234 11.86 -25.58 -13.23
CA GLU A 234 11.31 -26.54 -14.20
C GLU A 234 11.13 -25.93 -15.61
N LEU A 235 11.10 -24.60 -15.73
CA LEU A 235 11.12 -23.88 -17.01
C LEU A 235 12.51 -23.85 -17.68
N VAL A 236 13.57 -24.23 -16.97
CA VAL A 236 14.93 -24.28 -17.50
C VAL A 236 15.03 -25.47 -18.46
N VAL A 237 15.46 -25.22 -19.70
CA VAL A 237 15.62 -26.29 -20.70
C VAL A 237 16.67 -27.30 -20.22
N PRO A 238 16.32 -28.60 -20.01
CA PRO A 238 17.29 -29.61 -19.60
C PRO A 238 18.28 -29.86 -20.74
N GLY A 239 19.51 -29.37 -20.58
CA GLY A 239 20.53 -29.41 -21.63
C GLY A 239 21.71 -28.47 -21.40
N ALA A 240 21.57 -27.43 -20.57
CA ALA A 240 22.63 -26.46 -20.25
C ALA A 240 23.83 -27.00 -19.43
N GLN A 241 24.05 -28.32 -19.40
CA GLN A 241 25.26 -28.95 -18.88
C GLN A 241 26.12 -29.42 -20.06
N ARG A 242 27.27 -28.78 -20.31
CA ARG A 242 28.25 -29.30 -21.26
C ARG A 242 28.70 -30.69 -20.82
N VAL A 243 28.49 -31.66 -21.69
CA VAL A 243 29.27 -32.92 -21.70
C VAL A 243 30.75 -32.55 -21.87
N LYS A 244 31.65 -33.32 -21.24
CA LYS A 244 33.09 -33.09 -21.39
C LYS A 244 33.58 -33.54 -22.76
N ASP A 245 34.61 -32.87 -23.27
CA ASP A 245 35.26 -33.18 -24.53
C ASP A 245 36.02 -34.53 -24.46
N GLU A 246 35.54 -35.54 -25.19
CA GLU A 246 36.36 -36.66 -25.69
C GLU A 246 35.98 -36.94 -27.16
N VAL A 247 36.99 -37.09 -28.02
CA VAL A 247 36.92 -37.11 -29.49
C VAL A 247 38.13 -37.92 -30.00
N PRO A 248 38.07 -38.71 -31.11
CA PRO A 248 36.92 -39.08 -31.96
C PRO A 248 36.69 -40.61 -32.09
N THR A 249 35.58 -41.01 -32.71
CA THR A 249 35.62 -41.85 -33.94
C THR A 249 34.27 -41.84 -34.66
N SER A 250 34.31 -41.84 -35.99
CA SER A 250 33.18 -42.11 -36.91
C SER A 250 33.37 -43.56 -37.46
N PRO A 251 32.44 -44.19 -38.24
CA PRO A 251 31.45 -43.58 -39.14
C PRO A 251 30.09 -44.32 -39.29
N THR A 252 29.39 -43.97 -40.38
CA THR A 252 28.26 -44.65 -41.08
C THR A 252 26.82 -44.21 -40.82
N ALA A 253 26.17 -43.91 -41.95
CA ALA A 253 24.82 -43.42 -42.17
C ALA A 253 23.71 -44.48 -42.05
N ALA A 254 22.45 -44.02 -41.94
CA ALA A 254 21.32 -44.55 -42.72
C ALA A 254 20.09 -43.60 -42.68
N SER A 255 19.15 -43.82 -43.60
CA SER A 255 17.97 -42.99 -43.93
C SER A 255 16.64 -43.54 -43.40
N ALA A 256 15.70 -42.65 -43.04
CA ALA A 256 14.23 -42.72 -43.28
C ALA A 256 13.60 -41.40 -42.73
N THR A 257 12.71 -40.63 -43.35
CA THR A 257 11.53 -40.80 -44.25
C THR A 257 10.20 -41.16 -43.55
N ASP A 258 9.14 -40.55 -44.08
CA ASP A 258 7.73 -40.55 -43.67
C ASP A 258 7.36 -39.87 -42.32
N GLY A 259 6.20 -39.21 -42.18
CA GLY A 259 5.22 -38.88 -43.23
C GLY A 259 3.76 -38.94 -42.75
N ALA A 260 3.14 -37.80 -42.47
CA ALA A 260 1.70 -37.70 -42.19
C ALA A 260 1.19 -36.25 -42.37
N GLU A 261 0.85 -35.86 -43.59
CA GLU A 261 -0.02 -34.70 -43.80
C GLU A 261 -1.47 -35.07 -43.49
N HIS A 262 -2.24 -34.16 -42.90
CA HIS A 262 -3.70 -34.26 -42.94
C HIS A 262 -4.32 -32.89 -43.23
N GLN A 263 -4.80 -32.73 -44.46
CA GLN A 263 -5.58 -31.55 -44.85
C GLN A 263 -6.94 -31.55 -44.15
N LEU A 264 -7.48 -30.37 -43.89
CA LEU A 264 -8.91 -30.11 -43.71
C LEU A 264 -9.24 -28.71 -44.27
N SER A 265 -10.43 -28.58 -44.85
CA SER A 265 -10.76 -27.56 -45.86
C SER A 265 -11.44 -26.30 -45.31
N SER A 266 -11.26 -25.17 -46.00
CA SER A 266 -11.87 -23.88 -45.70
C SER A 266 -13.24 -23.66 -46.38
N GLN A 267 -14.26 -23.45 -45.56
CA GLN A 267 -15.51 -22.71 -45.84
C GLN A 267 -15.92 -22.08 -44.49
N GLY A 268 -16.32 -20.81 -44.32
CA GLY A 268 -16.63 -19.73 -45.28
C GLY A 268 -18.10 -19.33 -45.15
N LEU A 269 -18.42 -18.15 -44.59
CA LEU A 269 -19.74 -17.47 -44.65
C LEU A 269 -19.69 -16.03 -44.03
N ASP A 270 -19.65 -15.05 -44.93
CA ASP A 270 -20.36 -13.76 -44.99
C ASP A 270 -20.38 -12.69 -43.87
N ASP A 271 -19.98 -11.47 -44.29
CA ASP A 271 -20.26 -10.16 -43.69
C ASP A 271 -21.71 -9.68 -43.95
N HIS A 272 -22.47 -9.26 -42.92
CA HIS A 272 -23.29 -8.03 -42.99
C HIS A 272 -23.97 -7.63 -41.65
N ALA A 273 -23.40 -6.68 -40.89
CA ALA A 273 -24.06 -6.09 -39.71
C ALA A 273 -23.67 -4.62 -39.37
N LEU A 274 -23.05 -3.89 -40.30
CA LEU A 274 -22.57 -2.52 -40.07
C LEU A 274 -23.52 -1.44 -40.61
N LYS A 275 -24.31 -0.79 -39.73
CA LYS A 275 -24.72 0.65 -39.72
C LYS A 275 -25.97 0.91 -38.85
N SER A 276 -25.79 1.39 -37.62
CA SER A 276 -26.42 2.64 -37.11
C SER A 276 -26.19 2.85 -35.60
N ALA A 277 -25.40 3.87 -35.26
CA ALA A 277 -25.39 4.53 -33.96
C ALA A 277 -24.84 5.96 -34.18
N ALA A 278 -25.35 6.95 -33.44
CA ALA A 278 -25.10 8.36 -33.72
C ALA A 278 -23.89 8.94 -32.95
N MET A 279 -23.41 10.10 -33.41
CA MET A 279 -22.33 10.86 -32.77
C MET A 279 -22.72 11.34 -31.36
N PHE A 280 -21.90 11.00 -30.37
CA PHE A 280 -21.88 11.64 -29.05
C PHE A 280 -20.41 11.93 -28.65
N PRO A 281 -20.15 12.94 -27.81
CA PRO A 281 -18.80 13.46 -27.60
C PRO A 281 -17.91 12.46 -26.85
N VAL A 282 -16.68 12.31 -27.32
CA VAL A 282 -15.65 11.44 -26.74
C VAL A 282 -15.12 12.06 -25.44
N PRO A 283 -15.26 11.42 -24.27
CA PRO A 283 -14.47 11.76 -23.09
C PRO A 283 -13.02 11.34 -23.35
N ALA A 284 -12.04 12.12 -22.88
CA ALA A 284 -10.64 11.75 -23.00
C ALA A 284 -10.39 10.40 -22.28
N LEU A 285 -9.94 9.38 -23.03
CA LEU A 285 -9.56 8.09 -22.45
C LEU A 285 -8.29 8.26 -21.60
N ASP A 286 -8.32 7.72 -20.38
CA ASP A 286 -7.13 7.61 -19.55
C ASP A 286 -6.21 6.49 -20.08
N LEU A 287 -5.14 6.92 -20.74
CA LEU A 287 -4.30 6.14 -21.66
C LEU A 287 -3.29 5.24 -20.92
N MET A 288 -3.63 4.79 -19.70
CA MET A 288 -2.84 3.85 -18.88
C MET A 288 -3.67 2.72 -18.25
N GLY A 289 -4.98 2.64 -18.52
CA GLY A 289 -5.92 1.76 -17.81
C GLY A 289 -6.05 0.30 -18.29
N ALA A 290 -5.16 -0.21 -19.15
CA ALA A 290 -5.33 -1.50 -19.84
C ALA A 290 -4.31 -2.57 -19.40
N SER A 291 -4.49 -3.16 -18.22
CA SER A 291 -3.90 -4.48 -17.91
C SER A 291 -4.83 -5.57 -18.45
N ARG A 292 -4.27 -6.58 -19.16
CA ARG A 292 -5.07 -7.58 -19.90
C ARG A 292 -5.83 -8.60 -19.06
N LEU A 293 -5.64 -8.62 -17.74
CA LEU A 293 -6.57 -9.26 -16.81
C LEU A 293 -6.97 -8.28 -15.71
N LYS A 294 -8.20 -7.79 -15.83
CA LYS A 294 -8.90 -6.97 -14.85
C LYS A 294 -8.89 -7.62 -13.47
N LEU A 295 -8.21 -7.00 -12.50
CA LEU A 295 -8.09 -7.52 -11.13
C LEU A 295 -9.48 -7.72 -10.51
N ARG A 296 -9.79 -8.96 -10.11
CA ARG A 296 -11.06 -9.31 -9.48
C ARG A 296 -10.97 -8.97 -7.99
N VAL A 297 -11.81 -8.07 -7.52
CA VAL A 297 -11.72 -7.57 -6.15
C VAL A 297 -12.76 -8.24 -5.25
N GLY A 298 -12.34 -8.63 -4.06
CA GLY A 298 -13.22 -9.08 -2.99
C GLY A 298 -13.44 -7.98 -1.97
N TRP A 299 -14.64 -7.89 -1.41
CA TRP A 299 -14.95 -6.94 -0.34
C TRP A 299 -15.77 -7.59 0.78
N ILE A 300 -15.28 -7.49 2.02
CA ILE A 300 -15.95 -7.98 3.23
C ILE A 300 -16.22 -6.82 4.18
N GLY A 301 -17.50 -6.63 4.51
CA GLY A 301 -17.95 -5.56 5.38
C GLY A 301 -18.43 -4.34 4.59
N THR A 302 -19.75 -4.25 4.41
CA THR A 302 -20.41 -3.20 3.59
C THR A 302 -21.10 -2.15 4.45
N GLY A 303 -20.53 -1.84 5.63
CA GLY A 303 -20.98 -0.77 6.52
C GLY A 303 -20.70 0.63 5.96
N ILE A 304 -20.91 1.67 6.79
CA ILE A 304 -20.83 3.10 6.41
C ILE A 304 -19.57 3.42 5.59
N MET A 305 -18.40 2.95 6.06
CA MET A 305 -17.12 3.09 5.36
C MET A 305 -17.08 2.22 4.10
N GLY A 306 -17.26 0.90 4.27
CA GLY A 306 -17.05 -0.10 3.22
C GLY A 306 -17.98 0.02 2.02
N ASN A 307 -19.24 0.44 2.20
CA ASN A 307 -20.17 0.70 1.10
C ASN A 307 -19.64 1.83 0.20
N SER A 308 -19.16 2.92 0.80
CA SER A 308 -18.56 4.04 0.07
C SER A 308 -17.28 3.63 -0.65
N MET A 309 -16.37 2.95 0.04
CA MET A 309 -15.06 2.53 -0.49
C MET A 309 -15.18 1.49 -1.61
N CYS A 310 -16.03 0.46 -1.43
CA CYS A 310 -16.36 -0.52 -2.47
C CYS A 310 -17.09 0.15 -3.66
N GLY A 311 -17.94 1.15 -3.39
CA GLY A 311 -18.65 1.92 -4.40
C GLY A 311 -17.73 2.70 -5.34
N HIS A 312 -16.56 3.16 -4.87
CA HIS A 312 -15.56 3.80 -5.74
C HIS A 312 -14.88 2.79 -6.67
N LEU A 313 -14.58 1.58 -6.20
CA LEU A 313 -14.00 0.53 -7.03
C LEU A 313 -14.96 0.11 -8.16
N LEU A 314 -16.25 -0.05 -7.86
CA LEU A 314 -17.30 -0.29 -8.87
C LEU A 314 -17.42 0.89 -9.84
N SER A 315 -17.36 2.14 -9.36
CA SER A 315 -17.41 3.35 -10.20
C SER A 315 -16.20 3.52 -11.13
N HIS A 316 -15.02 3.04 -10.72
CA HIS A 316 -13.82 2.92 -11.59
C HIS A 316 -13.83 1.62 -12.41
N GLY A 317 -14.96 0.91 -12.43
CA GLY A 317 -15.20 -0.22 -13.30
C GLY A 317 -14.51 -1.52 -12.88
N TYR A 318 -14.07 -1.71 -11.63
CA TYR A 318 -13.55 -3.01 -11.17
C TYR A 318 -14.68 -4.04 -10.97
N ASP A 319 -14.38 -5.32 -11.20
CA ASP A 319 -15.33 -6.41 -10.89
C ASP A 319 -15.22 -6.75 -9.40
N VAL A 320 -16.30 -6.57 -8.64
CA VAL A 320 -16.28 -6.74 -7.17
C VAL A 320 -17.24 -7.82 -6.69
N THR A 321 -16.71 -8.78 -5.95
CA THR A 321 -17.46 -9.80 -5.20
C THR A 321 -17.59 -9.38 -3.73
N VAL A 322 -18.80 -9.29 -3.20
CA VAL A 322 -19.09 -8.68 -1.88
C VAL A 322 -19.74 -9.65 -0.90
N TYR A 323 -19.33 -9.58 0.37
CA TYR A 323 -19.95 -10.27 1.49
C TYR A 323 -20.16 -9.32 2.68
N ASN A 324 -21.27 -9.52 3.40
CA ASN A 324 -21.51 -8.90 4.69
C ASN A 324 -22.42 -9.79 5.54
N ARG A 325 -22.17 -9.87 6.85
CA ARG A 325 -22.96 -10.69 7.82
C ARG A 325 -24.45 -10.37 7.82
N SER A 326 -24.83 -9.15 7.42
CA SER A 326 -26.21 -8.73 7.16
C SER A 326 -26.34 -8.47 5.65
N ARG A 327 -27.00 -9.37 4.91
CA ARG A 327 -27.01 -9.39 3.43
C ARG A 327 -27.64 -8.14 2.82
N ASP A 328 -28.66 -7.60 3.49
CA ASP A 328 -29.33 -6.32 3.20
C ASP A 328 -28.33 -5.17 2.94
N LYS A 329 -27.20 -5.15 3.64
CA LYS A 329 -26.19 -4.09 3.50
C LYS A 329 -25.36 -4.21 2.22
N CYS A 330 -25.54 -5.26 1.43
CA CYS A 330 -24.94 -5.40 0.11
C CYS A 330 -25.82 -4.81 -1.00
N ASP A 331 -27.09 -4.50 -0.74
CA ASP A 331 -28.07 -4.19 -1.80
C ASP A 331 -27.68 -2.97 -2.66
N ALA A 332 -27.28 -1.86 -2.04
CA ALA A 332 -26.80 -0.66 -2.74
C ALA A 332 -25.44 -0.82 -3.45
N LEU A 333 -24.77 -1.98 -3.32
CA LEU A 333 -23.60 -2.37 -4.11
C LEU A 333 -24.00 -3.36 -5.22
N ARG A 334 -24.93 -4.28 -4.95
CA ARG A 334 -25.56 -5.17 -5.93
C ARG A 334 -26.21 -4.36 -7.07
N GLU A 335 -26.90 -3.28 -6.72
CA GLU A 335 -27.49 -2.31 -7.67
C GLU A 335 -26.44 -1.58 -8.53
N LYS A 336 -25.18 -1.55 -8.09
CA LYS A 336 -24.02 -1.03 -8.83
C LYS A 336 -23.20 -2.12 -9.52
N GLY A 337 -23.75 -3.33 -9.65
CA GLY A 337 -23.12 -4.46 -10.35
C GLY A 337 -22.27 -5.41 -9.49
N ALA A 338 -22.24 -5.25 -8.16
CA ALA A 338 -21.49 -6.15 -7.30
C ALA A 338 -22.11 -7.55 -7.19
N VAL A 339 -21.28 -8.59 -7.25
CA VAL A 339 -21.71 -9.98 -7.05
C VAL A 339 -21.79 -10.30 -5.56
N VAL A 340 -22.98 -10.52 -5.03
CA VAL A 340 -23.17 -10.85 -3.60
C VAL A 340 -23.02 -12.37 -3.39
N VAL A 341 -22.16 -12.76 -2.44
CA VAL A 341 -21.93 -14.18 -2.07
C VAL A 341 -22.22 -14.45 -0.60
N ASP A 342 -22.18 -15.72 -0.20
CA ASP A 342 -22.70 -16.20 1.08
C ASP A 342 -21.64 -16.37 2.19
N SER A 343 -20.35 -16.33 1.86
CA SER A 343 -19.25 -16.45 2.83
C SER A 343 -17.99 -15.63 2.47
N PRO A 344 -17.10 -15.32 3.44
CA PRO A 344 -15.78 -14.76 3.17
C PRO A 344 -14.89 -15.67 2.30
N ALA A 345 -15.03 -16.99 2.46
CA ALA A 345 -14.37 -18.00 1.65
C ALA A 345 -14.78 -17.93 0.17
N ASP A 346 -16.06 -17.67 -0.14
CA ASP A 346 -16.52 -17.48 -1.52
C ASP A 346 -15.97 -16.19 -2.14
N VAL A 347 -15.91 -15.09 -1.36
CA VAL A 347 -15.23 -13.85 -1.81
C VAL A 347 -13.79 -14.17 -2.22
N ALA A 348 -13.05 -14.89 -1.39
CA ALA A 348 -11.66 -15.27 -1.66
C ALA A 348 -11.49 -16.15 -2.91
N ARG A 349 -12.40 -17.10 -3.12
CA ARG A 349 -12.40 -18.01 -4.28
C ARG A 349 -12.49 -17.26 -5.62
N PHE A 350 -13.29 -16.20 -5.68
CA PHE A 350 -13.56 -15.44 -6.90
C PHE A 350 -12.70 -14.17 -7.09
N SER A 351 -11.82 -13.87 -6.14
CA SER A 351 -10.98 -12.66 -6.15
C SER A 351 -9.50 -12.95 -6.43
N ASP A 352 -8.73 -11.88 -6.63
CA ASP A 352 -7.26 -11.83 -6.66
C ASP A 352 -6.72 -10.97 -5.52
N ILE A 353 -7.47 -9.93 -5.12
CA ILE A 353 -7.23 -9.09 -3.93
C ILE A 353 -8.53 -8.99 -3.13
N VAL A 354 -8.50 -9.23 -1.81
CA VAL A 354 -9.69 -9.17 -0.92
C VAL A 354 -9.50 -8.11 0.15
N PHE A 355 -10.39 -7.12 0.20
CA PHE A 355 -10.46 -6.11 1.25
C PHE A 355 -11.40 -6.54 2.38
N VAL A 356 -11.05 -6.18 3.62
CA VAL A 356 -11.83 -6.43 4.84
C VAL A 356 -11.97 -5.12 5.60
N ILE A 357 -13.20 -4.73 5.96
CA ILE A 357 -13.46 -3.59 6.86
C ILE A 357 -14.66 -3.87 7.77
N VAL A 358 -14.37 -4.41 8.95
CA VAL A 358 -15.38 -4.93 9.90
C VAL A 358 -15.34 -4.17 11.25
N GLY A 359 -16.10 -4.61 12.26
CA GLY A 359 -16.27 -3.86 13.50
C GLY A 359 -15.08 -3.97 14.47
N TYR A 360 -14.72 -5.21 14.81
CA TYR A 360 -13.79 -5.54 15.90
C TYR A 360 -12.67 -6.49 15.44
N PRO A 361 -11.52 -6.54 16.15
CA PRO A 361 -10.45 -7.50 15.87
C PRO A 361 -10.92 -8.98 15.89
N SER A 362 -11.96 -9.30 16.66
CA SER A 362 -12.61 -10.61 16.65
C SER A 362 -13.35 -10.90 15.34
N ASP A 363 -14.03 -9.90 14.74
CA ASP A 363 -14.61 -10.04 13.40
C ASP A 363 -13.49 -10.23 12.36
N VAL A 364 -12.40 -9.46 12.43
CA VAL A 364 -11.24 -9.57 11.52
C VAL A 364 -10.64 -10.98 11.57
N ARG A 365 -10.36 -11.47 12.78
CA ARG A 365 -9.86 -12.83 13.00
C ARG A 365 -10.79 -13.87 12.40
N ALA A 366 -12.09 -13.78 12.64
CA ALA A 366 -13.05 -14.74 12.11
C ALA A 366 -13.12 -14.72 10.58
N VAL A 367 -13.29 -13.55 9.95
CA VAL A 367 -13.46 -13.50 8.48
C VAL A 367 -12.18 -13.78 7.71
N ILE A 368 -10.99 -13.69 8.32
CA ILE A 368 -9.71 -13.99 7.66
C ILE A 368 -9.20 -15.40 7.98
N LEU A 369 -9.14 -15.78 9.27
CA LEU A 369 -8.40 -16.95 9.75
C LEU A 369 -9.25 -18.18 10.09
N ASP A 370 -10.58 -18.11 10.02
CA ASP A 370 -11.43 -19.29 10.17
C ASP A 370 -11.08 -20.37 9.12
N SER A 371 -11.00 -21.64 9.56
CA SER A 371 -10.44 -22.75 8.78
C SER A 371 -11.25 -23.09 7.52
N ASP A 372 -12.56 -22.88 7.57
CA ASP A 372 -13.52 -23.42 6.60
C ASP A 372 -14.28 -22.32 5.85
N THR A 373 -14.52 -21.19 6.52
CA THR A 373 -15.31 -20.05 6.03
C THR A 373 -14.52 -18.75 5.90
N GLY A 374 -13.30 -18.67 6.48
CA GLY A 374 -12.45 -17.48 6.41
C GLY A 374 -11.78 -17.30 5.04
N VAL A 375 -11.40 -16.06 4.68
CA VAL A 375 -10.73 -15.74 3.40
C VAL A 375 -9.52 -16.63 3.15
N LEU A 376 -8.68 -16.84 4.16
CA LEU A 376 -7.45 -17.62 4.03
C LEU A 376 -7.69 -19.14 3.84
N SER A 377 -8.94 -19.63 3.94
CA SER A 377 -9.29 -21.02 3.59
C SER A 377 -9.34 -21.25 2.06
N ARG A 378 -9.69 -20.23 1.26
CA ARG A 378 -9.89 -20.34 -0.20
C ARG A 378 -9.07 -19.36 -1.05
N MET A 379 -8.35 -18.42 -0.44
CA MET A 379 -7.51 -17.47 -1.19
C MET A 379 -6.46 -18.21 -2.02
N LYS A 380 -6.31 -17.83 -3.30
CA LYS A 380 -5.33 -18.41 -4.22
C LYS A 380 -3.90 -18.02 -3.82
N VAL A 381 -2.95 -18.93 -4.06
CA VAL A 381 -1.51 -18.63 -3.98
C VAL A 381 -1.20 -17.41 -4.82
N GLY A 382 -0.41 -16.49 -4.27
CA GLY A 382 -0.03 -15.23 -4.89
C GLY A 382 -1.01 -14.06 -4.65
N GLY A 383 -2.26 -14.33 -4.26
CA GLY A 383 -3.26 -13.30 -3.97
C GLY A 383 -2.95 -12.45 -2.74
N VAL A 384 -3.72 -11.37 -2.55
CA VAL A 384 -3.53 -10.39 -1.45
C VAL A 384 -4.78 -10.26 -0.57
N ILE A 385 -4.61 -10.23 0.76
CA ILE A 385 -5.67 -9.90 1.72
C ILE A 385 -5.34 -8.54 2.37
N VAL A 386 -6.31 -7.62 2.46
CA VAL A 386 -6.11 -6.24 2.91
C VAL A 386 -7.08 -5.89 4.03
N ASP A 387 -6.61 -5.88 5.28
CA ASP A 387 -7.43 -5.45 6.42
C ASP A 387 -7.38 -3.92 6.58
N MET A 388 -8.48 -3.26 6.24
CA MET A 388 -8.67 -1.81 6.43
C MET A 388 -9.40 -1.48 7.74
N THR A 389 -9.72 -2.50 8.55
CA THR A 389 -10.28 -2.33 9.90
C THR A 389 -9.26 -1.69 10.82
N THR A 390 -9.68 -0.85 11.77
CA THR A 390 -8.81 -0.50 12.91
C THR A 390 -8.79 -1.67 13.90
N SER A 391 -7.65 -2.34 13.99
CA SER A 391 -7.47 -3.69 14.56
C SER A 391 -6.21 -3.79 15.44
N GLU A 392 -5.95 -4.95 16.07
CA GLU A 392 -4.72 -5.13 16.88
C GLU A 392 -3.48 -5.33 15.98
N PRO A 393 -2.39 -4.54 16.11
CA PRO A 393 -1.12 -4.78 15.43
C PRO A 393 -0.55 -6.19 15.60
N SER A 394 -0.77 -6.82 16.76
CA SER A 394 -0.41 -8.23 16.97
C SER A 394 -1.18 -9.20 16.07
N LEU A 395 -2.46 -8.94 15.82
CA LEU A 395 -3.31 -9.76 14.94
C LEU A 395 -2.92 -9.61 13.48
N ALA A 396 -2.51 -8.41 13.04
CA ALA A 396 -1.97 -8.19 11.70
C ALA A 396 -0.71 -9.04 11.43
N LYS A 397 0.18 -9.17 12.42
CA LYS A 397 1.39 -10.02 12.35
C LYS A 397 1.05 -11.51 12.32
N GLU A 398 0.07 -11.95 13.11
CA GLU A 398 -0.43 -13.33 13.09
C GLU A 398 -1.06 -13.70 11.73
N ILE A 399 -1.87 -12.80 11.17
CA ILE A 399 -2.47 -12.93 9.85
C ILE A 399 -1.40 -13.06 8.77
N TYR A 400 -0.35 -12.22 8.84
CA TYR A 400 0.77 -12.24 7.91
C TYR A 400 1.52 -13.58 7.91
N GLU A 401 1.94 -14.10 9.06
CA GLU A 401 2.66 -15.38 9.11
C GLU A 401 1.77 -16.56 8.66
N ALA A 402 0.49 -16.57 9.07
CA ALA A 402 -0.46 -17.60 8.64
C ALA A 402 -0.72 -17.59 7.13
N ALA A 403 -0.78 -16.41 6.50
CA ALA A 403 -1.01 -16.26 5.07
C ALA A 403 0.25 -16.55 4.24
N LYS A 404 1.40 -16.08 4.71
CA LYS A 404 2.71 -16.32 4.11
C LYS A 404 3.05 -17.80 4.02
N ALA A 405 2.66 -18.59 5.02
CA ALA A 405 2.75 -20.06 5.00
C ALA A 405 1.91 -20.73 3.87
N LYS A 406 0.91 -20.03 3.31
CA LYS A 406 0.12 -20.46 2.14
C LYS A 406 0.52 -19.75 0.84
N GLY A 407 1.59 -18.95 0.84
CA GLY A 407 2.00 -18.14 -0.31
C GLY A 407 1.02 -16.99 -0.64
N VAL A 408 0.24 -16.53 0.33
CA VAL A 408 -0.70 -15.40 0.22
C VAL A 408 -0.08 -14.17 0.88
N SER A 409 -0.12 -13.02 0.22
CA SER A 409 0.35 -11.74 0.79
C SER A 409 -0.73 -11.08 1.62
N THR A 410 -0.34 -10.31 2.64
CA THR A 410 -1.31 -9.56 3.47
C THR A 410 -0.83 -8.15 3.76
N LEU A 411 -1.77 -7.20 3.77
CA LEU A 411 -1.56 -5.82 4.16
C LEU A 411 -2.50 -5.45 5.31
N ASP A 412 -1.99 -4.76 6.32
CA ASP A 412 -2.82 -4.00 7.26
C ASP A 412 -2.87 -2.55 6.83
N ALA A 413 -4.01 -2.10 6.31
CA ALA A 413 -4.21 -0.81 5.65
C ALA A 413 -5.33 0.04 6.29
N PRO A 414 -5.37 0.23 7.63
CA PRO A 414 -6.38 1.05 8.30
C PRO A 414 -6.41 2.50 7.81
N VAL A 415 -7.58 3.12 7.93
CA VAL A 415 -7.89 4.42 7.32
C VAL A 415 -8.18 5.54 8.32
N SER A 416 -8.09 6.79 7.86
CA SER A 416 -8.57 7.98 8.57
C SER A 416 -9.22 8.98 7.61
N GLY A 417 -10.15 9.79 8.11
CA GLY A 417 -10.99 10.71 7.32
C GLY A 417 -12.51 10.52 7.50
N GLY A 418 -12.94 9.47 8.20
CA GLY A 418 -14.36 9.23 8.53
C GLY A 418 -15.25 8.88 7.32
N ASP A 419 -16.56 8.92 7.53
CA ASP A 419 -17.56 8.62 6.50
C ASP A 419 -17.51 9.63 5.34
N VAL A 420 -17.29 10.91 5.64
CA VAL A 420 -17.06 11.98 4.66
C VAL A 420 -15.84 11.65 3.79
N GLY A 421 -14.72 11.28 4.39
CA GLY A 421 -13.51 10.91 3.66
C GLY A 421 -13.69 9.67 2.78
N ALA A 422 -14.45 8.68 3.26
CA ALA A 422 -14.80 7.49 2.50
C ALA A 422 -15.72 7.80 1.31
N ARG A 423 -16.72 8.68 1.48
CA ARG A 423 -17.61 9.13 0.39
C ARG A 423 -16.89 9.99 -0.65
N GLN A 424 -15.91 10.78 -0.25
CA GLN A 424 -15.18 11.73 -1.11
C GLN A 424 -13.89 11.15 -1.74
N ALA A 425 -13.56 9.88 -1.49
CA ALA A 425 -12.29 9.26 -1.89
C ALA A 425 -11.05 10.06 -1.42
N THR A 426 -11.12 10.66 -0.22
CA THR A 426 -10.09 11.53 0.38
C THR A 426 -9.40 10.91 1.59
N LEU A 427 -9.63 9.62 1.86
CA LEU A 427 -9.03 8.91 3.00
C LEU A 427 -7.50 9.02 3.03
N SER A 428 -6.94 9.04 4.25
CA SER A 428 -5.55 8.67 4.48
C SER A 428 -5.48 7.19 4.82
N ILE A 429 -4.56 6.46 4.19
CA ILE A 429 -4.43 5.00 4.28
C ILE A 429 -3.02 4.67 4.77
N MET A 430 -2.93 4.01 5.92
CA MET A 430 -1.67 3.72 6.62
C MET A 430 -1.37 2.23 6.45
N VAL A 431 -0.43 1.88 5.59
CA VAL A 431 -0.24 0.50 5.10
C VAL A 431 1.00 -0.15 5.71
N GLY A 432 0.80 -1.26 6.43
CA GLY A 432 1.85 -2.22 6.79
C GLY A 432 1.80 -3.46 5.88
N GLY A 433 2.96 -4.08 5.65
CA GLY A 433 3.11 -5.31 4.87
C GLY A 433 4.33 -5.30 3.94
N ASP A 434 4.44 -6.32 3.08
CA ASP A 434 5.55 -6.45 2.11
C ASP A 434 5.41 -5.41 0.98
N ALA A 435 6.51 -4.73 0.64
CA ALA A 435 6.51 -3.60 -0.30
C ALA A 435 5.91 -3.95 -1.68
N ASP A 436 6.23 -5.13 -2.22
CA ASP A 436 5.69 -5.61 -3.50
C ASP A 436 4.15 -5.71 -3.50
N ALA A 437 3.56 -6.17 -2.38
CA ALA A 437 2.12 -6.27 -2.22
C ALA A 437 1.47 -4.89 -2.05
N VAL A 438 2.15 -3.95 -1.37
CA VAL A 438 1.72 -2.54 -1.30
C VAL A 438 1.72 -1.91 -2.70
N GLN A 439 2.78 -2.14 -3.48
CA GLN A 439 2.89 -1.62 -4.84
C GLN A 439 1.79 -2.19 -5.77
N SER A 440 1.52 -3.50 -5.72
CA SER A 440 0.46 -4.11 -6.55
C SER A 440 -0.94 -3.68 -6.14
N THR A 441 -1.15 -3.25 -4.90
CA THR A 441 -2.46 -2.79 -4.38
C THR A 441 -2.65 -1.28 -4.54
N MET A 442 -1.59 -0.52 -4.81
CA MET A 442 -1.61 0.95 -4.90
C MET A 442 -2.68 1.54 -5.83
N PRO A 443 -2.96 0.98 -7.03
CA PRO A 443 -4.04 1.48 -7.89
C PRO A 443 -5.41 1.45 -7.21
N LEU A 444 -5.69 0.41 -6.42
CA LEU A 444 -6.95 0.24 -5.70
C LEU A 444 -7.04 1.19 -4.49
N PHE A 445 -5.92 1.46 -3.81
CA PHE A 445 -5.86 2.46 -2.75
C PHE A 445 -6.11 3.88 -3.28
N ASN A 446 -5.53 4.24 -4.44
CA ASN A 446 -5.69 5.57 -5.06
C ASN A 446 -7.15 5.89 -5.43
N VAL A 447 -7.98 4.86 -5.71
CA VAL A 447 -9.41 5.00 -6.01
C VAL A 447 -10.24 5.45 -4.78
N MET A 448 -9.73 5.29 -3.56
CA MET A 448 -10.46 5.59 -2.32
C MET A 448 -9.74 6.52 -1.33
N GLY A 449 -8.51 6.96 -1.62
CA GLY A 449 -7.72 7.80 -0.71
C GLY A 449 -6.68 8.69 -1.41
N LYS A 450 -6.24 9.73 -0.70
CA LYS A 450 -5.30 10.77 -1.20
C LYS A 450 -3.99 10.89 -0.43
N ASN A 451 -3.89 10.33 0.77
CA ASN A 451 -2.63 10.25 1.51
C ASN A 451 -2.36 8.80 1.94
N ILE A 452 -1.82 8.03 0.99
CA ILE A 452 -1.51 6.61 1.12
C ILE A 452 -0.01 6.48 1.41
N ARG A 453 0.35 5.72 2.44
CA ARG A 453 1.73 5.62 2.92
C ARG A 453 2.06 4.20 3.37
N HIS A 454 3.19 3.68 2.90
CA HIS A 454 3.81 2.47 3.45
C HIS A 454 4.54 2.83 4.75
N MET A 455 4.24 2.10 5.82
CA MET A 455 4.73 2.37 7.18
C MET A 455 5.72 1.31 7.69
N GLY A 456 5.96 0.25 6.91
CA GLY A 456 6.84 -0.86 7.26
C GLY A 456 6.17 -2.23 7.05
N GLY A 457 6.69 -3.27 7.71
CA GLY A 457 6.14 -4.63 7.66
C GLY A 457 4.78 -4.78 8.36
N ALA A 458 4.33 -6.04 8.51
CA ALA A 458 3.01 -6.34 9.07
C ALA A 458 2.79 -5.75 10.48
N GLY A 459 1.60 -5.17 10.68
CA GLY A 459 1.19 -4.45 11.88
C GLY A 459 1.65 -3.00 11.94
N ALA A 460 2.50 -2.52 11.01
CA ALA A 460 2.95 -1.13 11.01
C ALA A 460 1.82 -0.14 10.70
N GLY A 461 0.89 -0.50 9.80
CA GLY A 461 -0.30 0.31 9.50
C GLY A 461 -1.20 0.46 10.71
N GLN A 462 -1.46 -0.63 11.44
CA GLN A 462 -2.20 -0.61 12.71
C GLN A 462 -1.46 0.20 13.78
N HIS A 463 -0.13 0.08 13.93
CA HIS A 463 0.63 0.90 14.87
C HIS A 463 0.53 2.40 14.53
N THR A 464 0.63 2.80 13.26
CA THR A 464 0.41 4.20 12.87
C THR A 464 -1.03 4.65 13.07
N LYS A 465 -2.01 3.76 12.86
CA LYS A 465 -3.41 4.05 13.21
C LYS A 465 -3.60 4.26 14.71
N MET A 466 -2.89 3.52 15.57
CA MET A 466 -2.91 3.78 17.02
C MET A 466 -2.35 5.17 17.34
N VAL A 467 -1.24 5.61 16.71
CA VAL A 467 -0.74 6.99 16.86
C VAL A 467 -1.82 8.01 16.45
N ASN A 468 -2.51 7.79 15.34
CA ASN A 468 -3.61 8.66 14.89
C ASN A 468 -4.77 8.73 15.92
N GLN A 469 -5.21 7.58 16.47
CA GLN A 469 -6.30 7.55 17.45
C GLN A 469 -5.88 8.11 18.82
N ILE A 470 -4.62 7.93 19.24
CA ILE A 470 -4.05 8.55 20.44
C ILE A 470 -4.14 10.07 20.33
N LEU A 471 -3.61 10.65 19.25
CA LEU A 471 -3.61 12.10 19.01
C LEU A 471 -5.03 12.68 19.02
N ILE A 472 -5.99 12.02 18.36
CA ILE A 472 -7.40 12.46 18.38
C ILE A 472 -7.97 12.40 19.81
N SER A 473 -7.60 11.38 20.61
CA SER A 473 -8.15 11.18 21.95
C SER A 473 -7.71 12.24 22.95
N THR A 474 -6.42 12.59 22.96
CA THR A 474 -5.86 13.63 23.83
C THR A 474 -6.29 15.02 23.39
N ASN A 475 -6.30 15.30 22.08
CA ASN A 475 -6.68 16.61 21.57
C ASN A 475 -8.16 16.94 21.83
N MET A 476 -9.05 15.93 21.82
CA MET A 476 -10.46 16.17 22.10
C MET A 476 -10.73 16.58 23.56
N ILE A 477 -9.87 16.18 24.52
CA ILE A 477 -9.95 16.69 25.91
C ILE A 477 -9.75 18.21 25.90
N GLY A 478 -8.62 18.69 25.36
CA GLY A 478 -8.31 20.12 25.34
C GLY A 478 -9.32 20.97 24.55
N VAL A 479 -9.87 20.43 23.45
CA VAL A 479 -10.96 21.08 22.70
C VAL A 479 -12.21 21.21 23.55
N VAL A 480 -12.63 20.15 24.24
CA VAL A 480 -13.87 20.18 25.03
C VAL A 480 -13.70 21.02 26.31
N GLU A 481 -12.59 20.87 27.03
CA GLU A 481 -12.30 21.65 28.24
C GLU A 481 -12.15 23.14 27.94
N GLY A 482 -11.47 23.49 26.84
CA GLY A 482 -11.33 24.89 26.39
C GLY A 482 -12.67 25.53 26.03
N LEU A 483 -13.56 24.81 25.32
CA LEU A 483 -14.89 25.32 24.98
C LEU A 483 -15.85 25.33 26.18
N LEU A 484 -15.70 24.40 27.13
CA LEU A 484 -16.46 24.39 28.38
C LEU A 484 -16.04 25.58 29.27
N TYR A 485 -14.74 25.88 29.33
CA TYR A 485 -14.21 27.07 29.98
C TYR A 485 -14.73 28.35 29.32
N ALA A 486 -14.65 28.47 27.98
CA ALA A 486 -15.14 29.63 27.25
C ALA A 486 -16.64 29.88 27.49
N LYS A 487 -17.46 28.82 27.42
CA LYS A 487 -18.90 28.84 27.77
C LYS A 487 -19.13 29.30 29.22
N LYS A 488 -18.32 28.81 30.16
CA LYS A 488 -18.43 29.15 31.60
C LYS A 488 -17.96 30.58 31.91
N ALA A 489 -17.02 31.11 31.13
CA ALA A 489 -16.52 32.48 31.21
C ALA A 489 -17.44 33.51 30.50
N GLY A 490 -18.48 33.07 29.79
CA GLY A 490 -19.42 33.94 29.08
C GLY A 490 -18.88 34.47 27.74
N LEU A 491 -17.91 33.78 27.13
CA LEU A 491 -17.41 34.11 25.80
C LEU A 491 -18.36 33.61 24.70
N ASP A 492 -18.39 34.32 23.57
CA ASP A 492 -18.94 33.76 22.33
C ASP A 492 -18.07 32.57 21.88
N LEU A 493 -18.72 31.43 21.59
CA LEU A 493 -18.00 30.21 21.24
C LEU A 493 -17.49 30.20 19.80
N ASP A 494 -18.24 30.74 18.84
CA ASP A 494 -17.82 30.72 17.43
C ASP A 494 -16.64 31.71 17.22
N GLU A 495 -16.64 32.87 17.88
CA GLU A 495 -15.48 33.79 17.89
C GLU A 495 -14.28 33.22 18.67
N ALA A 496 -14.51 32.58 19.83
CA ALA A 496 -13.44 31.93 20.57
C ALA A 496 -12.77 30.79 19.77
N ILE A 497 -13.57 29.97 19.06
CA ILE A 497 -13.09 28.94 18.13
C ILE A 497 -12.25 29.60 17.03
N HIS A 498 -12.79 30.63 16.37
CA HIS A 498 -12.11 31.31 15.26
C HIS A 498 -10.74 31.87 15.67
N ALA A 499 -10.67 32.55 16.82
CA ALA A 499 -9.42 33.12 17.34
C ALA A 499 -8.36 32.05 17.67
N VAL A 500 -8.73 30.94 18.34
CA VAL A 500 -7.74 29.93 18.75
C VAL A 500 -7.37 28.96 17.62
N SER A 501 -8.27 28.71 16.67
CA SER A 501 -8.03 27.80 15.52
C SER A 501 -6.93 28.27 14.57
N ALA A 502 -6.68 29.59 14.50
CA ALA A 502 -5.62 30.17 13.68
C ALA A 502 -4.25 30.25 14.40
N GLY A 503 -4.23 30.10 15.73
CA GLY A 503 -3.02 30.21 16.55
C GLY A 503 -2.34 28.86 16.85
N ALA A 504 -1.46 28.84 17.85
CA ALA A 504 -0.73 27.63 18.27
C ALA A 504 -1.62 26.52 18.87
N ALA A 505 -2.88 26.82 19.19
CA ALA A 505 -3.90 25.82 19.57
C ALA A 505 -4.63 25.20 18.35
N GLY A 506 -4.31 25.68 17.13
CA GLY A 506 -4.92 25.26 15.89
C GLY A 506 -4.74 23.77 15.62
N SER A 507 -5.86 23.09 15.36
CA SER A 507 -5.89 21.67 14.98
C SER A 507 -7.18 21.35 14.24
N TRP A 508 -7.18 20.24 13.48
CA TRP A 508 -8.40 19.73 12.86
C TRP A 508 -9.52 19.48 13.89
N SER A 509 -9.17 19.11 15.12
CA SER A 509 -10.16 18.84 16.17
C SER A 509 -10.91 20.11 16.58
N ILE A 510 -10.23 21.24 16.83
CA ILE A 510 -10.92 22.50 17.16
C ILE A 510 -11.66 23.05 15.93
N SER A 511 -11.02 23.09 14.76
CA SER A 511 -11.60 23.69 13.55
C SER A 511 -12.81 22.94 12.99
N ASN A 512 -12.90 21.61 13.18
CA ASN A 512 -14.00 20.81 12.63
C ASN A 512 -15.00 20.33 13.68
N MET A 513 -14.58 20.00 14.91
CA MET A 513 -15.51 19.57 15.98
C MET A 513 -15.97 20.73 16.87
N GLY A 514 -15.17 21.79 17.04
CA GLY A 514 -15.55 22.96 17.84
C GLY A 514 -16.89 23.59 17.39
N PRO A 515 -17.07 23.93 16.10
CA PRO A 515 -18.33 24.47 15.60
C PRO A 515 -19.52 23.51 15.76
N ARG A 516 -19.28 22.18 15.82
CA ARG A 516 -20.33 21.19 16.12
C ARG A 516 -20.70 21.19 17.60
N ILE A 517 -19.71 21.29 18.49
CA ILE A 517 -19.91 21.40 19.94
C ILE A 517 -20.70 22.67 20.28
N ALA A 518 -20.30 23.82 19.73
CA ALA A 518 -21.00 25.11 19.91
C ALA A 518 -22.47 25.00 19.46
N LYS A 519 -22.73 24.35 18.32
CA LYS A 519 -24.07 24.15 17.75
C LYS A 519 -24.81 22.94 18.32
N ARG A 520 -24.34 22.36 19.42
CA ARG A 520 -24.91 21.17 20.11
C ARG A 520 -25.11 19.94 19.20
N ASN A 521 -24.36 19.86 18.10
CA ASN A 521 -24.44 18.78 17.13
C ASN A 521 -23.51 17.62 17.55
N PHE A 522 -24.12 16.58 18.12
CA PHE A 522 -23.42 15.39 18.59
C PHE A 522 -23.54 14.19 17.64
N ASP A 523 -23.94 14.43 16.38
CA ASP A 523 -24.13 13.36 15.40
C ASP A 523 -22.81 12.65 15.09
N PRO A 524 -22.84 11.32 14.86
CA PRO A 524 -21.62 10.51 14.72
C PRO A 524 -20.98 10.62 13.34
N GLY A 525 -19.91 11.40 13.23
CA GLY A 525 -18.87 11.15 12.21
C GLY A 525 -17.97 9.95 12.57
N PHE A 526 -17.79 9.72 13.87
CA PHE A 526 -17.15 8.52 14.43
C PHE A 526 -17.70 8.24 15.83
N PHE A 527 -18.19 7.01 16.07
CA PHE A 527 -18.89 6.65 17.31
C PHE A 527 -17.98 6.57 18.53
N VAL A 528 -18.43 7.08 19.68
CA VAL A 528 -17.76 6.91 20.99
C VAL A 528 -17.47 5.43 21.29
N GLU A 529 -18.38 4.52 20.97
CA GLU A 529 -18.19 3.07 21.14
C GLU A 529 -17.04 2.48 20.31
N HIS A 530 -16.82 2.98 19.10
CA HIS A 530 -15.68 2.56 18.27
C HIS A 530 -14.39 3.26 18.72
N PHE A 531 -14.47 4.48 19.23
CA PHE A 531 -13.31 5.17 19.78
C PHE A 531 -12.78 4.51 21.07
N LEU A 532 -13.69 4.04 21.92
CA LEU A 532 -13.36 3.21 23.09
C LEU A 532 -12.66 1.90 22.72
N LYS A 533 -13.12 1.24 21.63
CA LYS A 533 -12.43 0.07 21.08
C LYS A 533 -10.99 0.42 20.67
N ASP A 534 -10.82 1.49 19.89
CA ASP A 534 -9.51 1.90 19.37
C ASP A 534 -8.53 2.30 20.49
N MET A 535 -8.98 3.11 21.46
CA MET A 535 -8.16 3.45 22.64
C MET A 535 -7.83 2.20 23.47
N GLY A 536 -8.74 1.23 23.57
CA GLY A 536 -8.50 -0.05 24.23
C GLY A 536 -7.44 -0.91 23.52
N ILE A 537 -7.37 -0.86 22.19
CA ILE A 537 -6.28 -1.49 21.41
C ILE A 537 -4.96 -0.77 21.69
N ALA A 538 -4.95 0.57 21.61
CA ALA A 538 -3.75 1.37 21.87
C ALA A 538 -3.18 1.16 23.29
N LEU A 539 -4.03 1.05 24.31
CA LEU A 539 -3.63 0.75 25.70
C LEU A 539 -3.04 -0.67 25.85
N LYS A 540 -3.62 -1.69 25.20
CA LYS A 540 -3.07 -3.06 25.19
C LYS A 540 -1.69 -3.11 24.53
N GLU A 541 -1.52 -2.45 23.39
CA GLU A 541 -0.23 -2.42 22.69
C GLU A 541 0.82 -1.61 23.47
N ALA A 542 0.43 -0.51 24.10
CA ALA A 542 1.30 0.22 25.01
C ALA A 542 1.77 -0.67 26.19
N GLN A 543 0.86 -1.45 26.79
CA GLN A 543 1.21 -2.44 27.81
C GLN A 543 2.18 -3.51 27.27
N ARG A 544 1.93 -4.07 26.07
CA ARG A 544 2.84 -5.04 25.41
C ARG A 544 4.24 -4.47 25.16
N MET A 545 4.36 -3.16 24.94
CA MET A 545 5.62 -2.44 24.74
C MET A 545 6.26 -1.89 26.04
N ASN A 546 5.64 -2.11 27.22
CA ASN A 546 6.01 -1.47 28.50
C ASN A 546 6.00 0.08 28.45
N LEU A 547 5.15 0.66 27.60
CA LEU A 547 5.04 2.10 27.36
C LEU A 547 3.92 2.72 28.20
N SER A 548 4.27 3.73 29.03
CA SER A 548 3.28 4.46 29.83
C SER A 548 2.65 5.62 29.03
N LEU A 549 1.33 5.57 28.84
CA LEU A 549 0.56 6.60 28.11
C LEU A 549 -0.56 7.19 28.99
N PRO A 550 -0.25 8.01 30.02
CA PRO A 550 -1.24 8.49 30.99
C PRO A 550 -2.35 9.34 30.36
N GLY A 551 -2.04 10.16 29.34
CA GLY A 551 -3.05 10.96 28.64
C GLY A 551 -4.07 10.12 27.86
N LEU A 552 -3.64 9.01 27.28
CA LEU A 552 -4.53 8.02 26.62
C LEU A 552 -5.40 7.30 27.66
N ALA A 553 -4.84 6.95 28.82
CA ALA A 553 -5.59 6.31 29.89
C ALA A 553 -6.69 7.25 30.45
N LEU A 554 -6.36 8.53 30.65
CA LEU A 554 -7.34 9.56 31.03
C LEU A 554 -8.44 9.71 29.97
N ALA A 555 -8.08 9.87 28.69
CA ALA A 555 -9.04 9.97 27.60
C ALA A 555 -9.99 8.77 27.57
N ASN A 556 -9.45 7.56 27.69
CA ASN A 556 -10.24 6.33 27.74
C ASN A 556 -11.27 6.34 28.89
N GLN A 557 -10.87 6.71 30.11
CA GLN A 557 -11.79 6.77 31.24
C GLN A 557 -12.89 7.85 31.08
N LEU A 558 -12.55 9.02 30.53
CA LEU A 558 -13.54 10.06 30.22
C LEU A 558 -14.57 9.55 29.20
N TYR A 559 -14.15 8.86 28.14
CA TYR A 559 -15.08 8.26 27.18
C TYR A 559 -15.87 7.06 27.74
N VAL A 560 -15.34 6.33 28.74
CA VAL A 560 -16.10 5.31 29.47
C VAL A 560 -17.25 5.96 30.23
N ALA A 561 -17.03 7.11 30.87
CA ALA A 561 -18.09 7.89 31.50
C ALA A 561 -19.14 8.38 30.48
N VAL A 562 -18.72 8.95 29.34
CA VAL A 562 -19.62 9.35 28.23
C VAL A 562 -20.49 8.17 27.76
N LYS A 563 -19.91 6.97 27.61
CA LYS A 563 -20.70 5.77 27.26
C LYS A 563 -21.66 5.37 28.39
N ALA A 564 -21.24 5.39 29.65
CA ALA A 564 -22.07 5.04 30.80
C ALA A 564 -23.28 5.97 30.98
N GLN A 565 -23.18 7.22 30.54
CA GLN A 565 -24.27 8.20 30.49
C GLN A 565 -25.25 7.97 29.33
N GLY A 566 -25.03 6.94 28.50
CA GLY A 566 -25.87 6.61 27.34
C GLY A 566 -25.41 7.21 26.01
N HIS A 567 -24.36 8.01 25.98
CA HIS A 567 -23.89 8.74 24.79
C HIS A 567 -22.96 7.91 23.87
N GLY A 568 -22.86 6.60 24.07
CA GLY A 568 -21.97 5.71 23.29
C GLY A 568 -22.20 5.69 21.77
N ARG A 569 -23.42 6.03 21.32
CA ARG A 569 -23.81 6.11 19.90
C ARG A 569 -23.73 7.52 19.30
N LEU A 570 -23.24 8.51 20.04
CA LEU A 570 -22.95 9.84 19.54
C LEU A 570 -21.52 9.93 18.97
N GLY A 571 -21.22 11.04 18.32
CA GLY A 571 -19.87 11.37 17.84
C GLY A 571 -18.88 11.62 18.98
N THR A 572 -17.57 11.52 18.72
CA THR A 572 -16.54 11.75 19.75
C THR A 572 -16.63 13.12 20.43
N GLN A 573 -17.15 14.13 19.74
CA GLN A 573 -17.40 15.46 20.31
C GLN A 573 -18.46 15.47 21.45
N ALA A 574 -19.19 14.36 21.67
CA ALA A 574 -20.07 14.16 22.82
C ALA A 574 -19.34 14.04 24.17
N LEU A 575 -18.01 14.06 24.19
CA LEU A 575 -17.23 14.29 25.42
C LEU A 575 -17.64 15.60 26.14
N MET A 576 -18.18 16.59 25.43
CA MET A 576 -18.80 17.78 26.03
C MET A 576 -19.95 17.42 27.00
N LEU A 577 -20.84 16.50 26.63
CA LEU A 577 -21.92 16.04 27.50
C LEU A 577 -21.37 15.35 28.76
N GLY A 578 -20.29 14.59 28.59
CA GLY A 578 -19.52 13.98 29.67
C GLY A 578 -19.02 14.97 30.70
N LEU A 579 -18.36 16.04 30.26
CA LEU A 579 -17.80 17.05 31.16
C LEU A 579 -18.87 18.02 31.68
N GLU A 580 -19.92 18.34 30.93
CA GLU A 580 -21.08 19.10 31.43
C GLU A 580 -21.72 18.37 32.62
N GLN A 581 -22.00 17.07 32.50
CA GLN A 581 -22.59 16.30 33.60
C GLN A 581 -21.67 16.18 34.82
N LEU A 582 -20.35 16.02 34.61
CA LEU A 582 -19.37 16.01 35.72
C LEU A 582 -19.30 17.35 36.46
N ASN A 583 -19.59 18.47 35.78
CA ASN A 583 -19.64 19.81 36.37
C ASN A 583 -21.04 20.19 36.89
N GLY A 584 -22.00 19.26 36.90
CA GLY A 584 -23.39 19.53 37.30
C GLY A 584 -24.14 20.52 36.39
N ILE A 585 -23.65 20.72 35.17
CA ILE A 585 -24.26 21.61 34.18
C ILE A 585 -25.44 20.87 33.54
N THR A 586 -26.64 21.38 33.73
CA THR A 586 -27.85 20.81 33.13
C THR A 586 -27.77 20.94 31.60
N SER A 587 -27.61 19.82 30.91
CA SER A 587 -27.62 19.77 29.45
C SER A 587 -28.93 20.35 28.91
N GLU A 588 -28.85 21.47 28.18
CA GLU A 588 -29.92 21.85 27.28
C GLU A 588 -30.18 20.68 26.33
N LYS A 589 -31.45 20.25 26.25
CA LYS A 589 -31.86 19.18 25.35
C LYS A 589 -31.44 19.54 23.92
N PRO A 590 -30.91 18.58 23.13
CA PRO A 590 -30.85 18.76 21.69
C PRO A 590 -32.23 19.16 21.17
N LYS A 591 -32.30 20.09 20.21
CA LYS A 591 -33.54 20.32 19.48
C LYS A 591 -33.86 19.04 18.73
N ASP A 592 -35.07 18.52 18.89
CA ASP A 592 -35.52 17.33 18.17
C ASP A 592 -35.40 17.59 16.67
N VAL A 593 -34.67 16.72 15.97
CA VAL A 593 -34.53 16.79 14.52
C VAL A 593 -35.77 16.14 13.92
N GLU A 594 -36.70 16.98 13.45
CA GLU A 594 -37.84 16.51 12.65
C GLU A 594 -37.31 15.80 11.39
N ASN A 595 -37.85 14.62 11.11
CA ASN A 595 -37.45 13.85 9.92
C ASN A 595 -37.98 14.51 8.66
N VAL A 596 -37.07 14.86 7.74
CA VAL A 596 -37.33 15.36 6.38
C VAL A 596 -36.43 14.62 5.40
#